data_AF-A0A957D0B0-F1
#
_entry.id   AF-A0A957D0B0-F1
#
_cell.length_a   1.000
_cell.length_b   1.000
_cell.length_c   1.000
_cell.angle_alpha   90.00
_cell.angle_beta   90.00
_cell.angle_gamma   90.00
#
_symmetry.space_group_name_H-M   'P 1'
#
loop_
_entity.id
_entity.type
_entity.pdbx_description
1 polymer ?
#
loop_
_entity_poly.entity_id
_entity_poly.type
_entity_poly.pdbx_seq_one_letter_code
_entity_poly.pdbx_strand_id
1 'polypeptide(L)'
;MADVAKIAKKLGDVEKKLHEGERLRREISRARAWGFIFFLLGLIMVVFSPGYVSVFFVLGIVIMIGSTWRINRARKGWREVEEAVGVYRARRAELQALLVAAKMDEMKQGE
;
A
#
# COMPACT_ATOMS: atom_id res chain seq x y z
N MET A 1 -28.18 -18.95 12.84
CA MET A 1 -26.95 -19.80 12.85
C MET A 1 -26.13 -19.86 11.53
N ALA A 2 -26.68 -20.25 10.36
CA ALA A 2 -25.88 -20.41 9.12
C ALA A 2 -25.30 -19.09 8.56
N ASP A 3 -26.00 -17.96 8.75
CA ASP A 3 -25.55 -16.64 8.29
C ASP A 3 -24.36 -16.10 9.08
N VAL A 4 -24.30 -16.36 10.39
CA VAL A 4 -23.23 -15.88 11.27
C VAL A 4 -21.88 -16.51 10.90
N ALA A 5 -21.86 -17.82 10.64
CA ALA A 5 -20.66 -18.53 10.19
C ALA A 5 -20.20 -18.04 8.80
N LYS A 6 -21.14 -17.71 7.91
CA LYS A 6 -20.86 -17.19 6.56
C LYS A 6 -20.31 -15.76 6.60
N ILE A 7 -20.81 -14.92 7.51
CA ILE A 7 -20.31 -13.56 7.76
C ILE A 7 -18.92 -13.60 8.39
N ALA A 8 -18.68 -14.47 9.38
CA ALA A 8 -17.37 -14.63 10.02
C ALA A 8 -16.29 -15.10 9.03
N LYS A 9 -16.62 -16.04 8.14
CA LYS A 9 -15.70 -16.50 7.08
C LYS A 9 -15.34 -15.37 6.10
N LYS A 10 -16.32 -14.56 5.70
CA LYS A 10 -16.09 -13.36 4.88
C LYS A 10 -15.23 -12.32 5.61
N LEU A 11 -15.41 -12.15 6.93
CA LEU A 11 -14.62 -11.24 7.73
C LEU A 11 -13.13 -11.63 7.73
N GLY A 12 -12.85 -12.93 7.89
CA GLY A 12 -11.49 -13.47 7.85
C GLY A 12 -10.80 -13.29 6.48
N ASP A 13 -11.52 -13.49 5.37
CA ASP A 13 -10.98 -13.25 4.02
C ASP A 13 -10.66 -11.76 3.79
N VAL A 14 -11.49 -10.86 4.32
CA VAL A 14 -11.25 -9.41 4.24
C VAL A 14 -10.05 -8.99 5.08
N GLU A 15 -9.87 -9.56 6.28
CA GLU A 15 -8.69 -9.33 7.11
C GLU A 15 -7.40 -9.82 6.44
N LYS A 16 -7.43 -10.99 5.80
CA LYS A 16 -6.27 -11.53 5.09
C LYS A 16 -5.82 -10.60 3.95
N LYS A 17 -6.78 -10.09 3.16
CA LYS A 17 -6.52 -9.11 2.08
C LYS A 17 -6.05 -7.76 2.61
N LEU A 18 -6.57 -7.31 3.75
CA LEU A 18 -6.07 -6.11 4.43
C LEU A 18 -4.62 -6.27 4.85
N HIS A 19 -4.25 -7.44 5.38
CA HIS A 19 -2.89 -7.69 5.84
C HIS A 19 -1.90 -7.79 4.67
N GLU A 20 -2.30 -8.40 3.56
CA GLU A 20 -1.52 -8.38 2.30
C GLU A 20 -1.35 -6.96 1.76
N GLY A 21 -2.41 -6.15 1.75
CA GLY A 21 -2.36 -4.74 1.35
C GLY A 21 -1.41 -3.90 2.21
N GLU A 22 -1.39 -4.10 3.53
CA GLU A 22 -0.45 -3.44 4.43
C GLU A 22 1.00 -3.90 4.24
N ARG A 23 1.21 -5.16 3.85
CA ARG A 23 2.54 -5.70 3.53
C ARG A 23 3.08 -5.07 2.24
N LEU A 24 2.24 -4.98 1.20
CA LEU A 24 2.50 -4.25 -0.04
C LEU A 24 2.81 -2.78 0.23
N ARG A 25 2.05 -2.11 1.11
CA ARG A 25 2.31 -0.72 1.51
C ARG A 25 3.71 -0.55 2.13
N ARG A 26 4.16 -1.51 2.96
CA ARG A 26 5.52 -1.52 3.52
C ARG A 26 6.60 -1.78 2.47
N GLU A 27 6.35 -2.61 1.47
CA GLU A 27 7.28 -2.83 0.35
C GLU A 27 7.38 -1.62 -0.56
N ILE A 28 6.26 -0.98 -0.90
CA ILE A 28 6.24 0.25 -1.70
C ILE A 28 6.95 1.39 -0.95
N SER A 29 6.81 1.45 0.39
CA SER A 29 7.54 2.42 1.23
C SER A 29 9.04 2.23 1.13
N ARG A 30 9.51 0.98 1.26
CA ARG A 30 10.93 0.64 1.07
C ARG A 30 11.40 0.95 -0.35
N ALA A 31 10.63 0.60 -1.38
CA ALA A 31 10.97 0.91 -2.77
C ALA A 31 11.11 2.43 -3.01
N ARG A 32 10.29 3.24 -2.34
CA ARG A 32 10.39 4.71 -2.37
C ARG A 32 11.66 5.20 -1.65
N ALA A 33 12.00 4.64 -0.50
CA ALA A 33 13.23 4.97 0.23
C ALA A 33 14.48 4.63 -0.61
N TRP A 34 14.53 3.44 -1.20
CA TRP A 34 15.60 3.05 -2.13
C TRP A 34 15.67 3.97 -3.35
N GLY A 35 14.53 4.31 -3.97
CA GLY A 35 14.48 5.27 -5.07
C GLY A 35 15.05 6.64 -4.68
N PHE A 36 14.81 7.11 -3.45
CA PHE A 36 15.36 8.37 -2.97
C PHE A 36 16.87 8.30 -2.73
N ILE A 37 17.37 7.19 -2.21
CA ILE A 37 18.82 6.95 -2.05
C ILE A 37 19.52 6.98 -3.42
N PHE A 38 18.98 6.28 -4.42
CA PHE A 38 19.55 6.29 -5.79
C PHE A 38 19.48 7.68 -6.43
N PHE A 39 18.43 8.45 -6.18
CA PHE A 39 18.33 9.83 -6.65
C PHE A 39 19.43 10.71 -6.03
N LEU A 40 19.66 10.61 -4.72
CA LEU A 40 20.73 11.32 -4.01
C LEU A 40 22.11 10.93 -4.54
N LEU A 41 22.33 9.64 -4.81
CA LEU A 41 23.58 9.14 -5.36
C LEU A 41 23.84 9.68 -6.77
N GLY A 42 22.81 9.70 -7.62
CA GLY A 42 22.86 10.33 -8.95
C GLY A 42 23.15 11.84 -8.85
N LEU A 43 22.54 12.54 -7.90
CA LEU A 43 22.79 13.96 -7.65
C LEU A 43 24.25 14.21 -7.25
N ILE A 44 24.81 13.40 -6.35
CA ILE A 44 26.23 13.51 -5.94
C ILE A 44 27.15 13.31 -7.15
N MET A 45 26.88 12.33 -8.01
CA MET A 45 27.68 12.09 -9.23
C MET A 45 27.62 13.26 -10.22
N VAL A 46 26.47 13.94 -10.31
CA VAL A 46 26.29 15.13 -11.17
C VAL A 46 27.05 16.33 -10.59
N VAL A 47 26.95 16.58 -9.28
CA VAL A 47 27.55 17.74 -8.61
C VAL A 47 29.07 17.65 -8.56
N PHE A 48 29.63 16.46 -8.29
CA PHE A 48 31.07 16.25 -8.18
C PHE A 48 31.75 15.86 -9.50
N SER A 49 31.02 15.90 -10.62
CA SER A 49 31.59 15.57 -11.92
C SER A 49 32.52 16.68 -12.42
N PRO A 50 33.76 16.37 -12.84
CA PRO A 50 34.74 17.37 -13.29
C PRO A 50 34.46 17.92 -14.71
N GLY A 51 33.18 18.08 -15.07
CA GLY A 51 32.74 18.65 -16.35
C GLY A 51 31.34 18.17 -16.76
N TYR A 52 30.58 19.04 -17.43
CA TYR A 52 29.21 18.78 -17.90
C TYR A 52 29.09 17.67 -18.97
N VAL A 53 30.21 17.25 -19.58
CA VAL A 53 30.25 16.24 -20.65
C VAL A 53 30.91 14.94 -20.17
N SER A 54 31.18 14.80 -18.87
CA SER A 54 31.73 13.56 -18.34
C SER A 54 30.67 12.44 -18.43
N VAL A 55 31.14 11.21 -18.66
CA VAL A 55 30.27 10.02 -18.67
C VAL A 55 29.48 9.91 -17.35
N PHE A 56 30.10 10.33 -16.23
CA PHE A 56 29.47 10.33 -14.90
C PHE A 56 28.31 11.32 -14.76
N PHE A 57 28.38 12.50 -15.41
CA PHE A 57 27.30 13.48 -15.41
C PHE A 57 26.06 12.93 -16.14
N VAL A 58 26.27 12.37 -17.34
CA VAL A 58 25.20 11.75 -18.13
C VAL A 58 24.61 10.56 -17.38
N LEU A 59 25.45 9.70 -16.79
CA LEU A 59 24.99 8.56 -16.00
C LEU A 59 24.16 9.01 -14.79
N GLY A 60 24.61 10.06 -14.09
CA GLY A 60 23.92 10.61 -12.93
C GLY A 60 22.54 11.15 -13.28
N ILE A 61 22.40 11.86 -14.41
CA ILE A 61 21.10 12.33 -14.92
C ILE A 61 20.17 11.15 -15.24
N VAL A 62 20.67 10.12 -15.92
CA VAL A 62 19.88 8.92 -16.25
C VAL A 62 19.39 8.21 -14.98
N ILE A 63 20.26 8.07 -13.97
CA ILE A 63 19.91 7.49 -12.67
C ILE A 63 18.85 8.34 -11.95
N MET A 64 18.97 9.67 -11.98
CA MET A 64 17.98 10.59 -11.38
C MET A 64 16.62 10.50 -12.06
N ILE A 65 16.58 10.46 -13.40
CA ILE A 65 15.33 10.31 -14.16
C ILE A 65 14.69 8.95 -13.86
N GLY A 66 15.47 7.86 -13.89
CA GLY A 66 14.99 6.52 -13.58
C GLY A 66 14.45 6.41 -12.15
N SER A 67 15.13 7.04 -11.18
CA SER A 67 14.71 7.06 -9.78
C SER A 67 13.40 7.84 -9.59
N THR A 68 13.28 9.00 -10.22
CA THR A 68 12.04 9.81 -10.21
C THR A 68 10.87 9.03 -10.78
N TRP A 69 11.09 8.33 -11.90
CA TRP A 69 10.06 7.52 -12.53
C TRP A 69 9.60 6.36 -11.63
N ARG A 70 10.54 5.69 -10.97
CA ARG A 70 10.26 4.61 -10.01
C ARG A 70 9.46 5.11 -8.80
N ILE A 71 9.80 6.29 -8.26
CA ILE A 71 9.08 6.93 -7.15
C ILE A 71 7.65 7.29 -7.56
N ASN A 72 7.45 7.84 -8.77
CA ASN A 72 6.12 8.17 -9.27
C ASN A 72 5.25 6.93 -9.50
N ARG A 73 5.83 5.84 -9.99
CA ARG A 73 5.12 4.55 -10.15
C ARG A 73 4.72 3.96 -8.80
N ALA A 74 5.61 4.04 -7.80
CA ALA A 74 5.33 3.65 -6.42
C ALA A 74 4.20 4.49 -5.79
N ARG A 75 4.16 5.81 -6.04
CA ARG A 75 3.06 6.68 -5.57
C ARG A 75 1.70 6.31 -6.16
N LYS A 76 1.64 5.99 -7.47
CA LYS A 76 0.39 5.57 -8.12
C LYS A 76 -0.13 4.27 -7.51
N GLY A 77 0.73 3.25 -7.40
CA GLY A 77 0.37 1.99 -6.76
C GLY A 77 -0.04 2.14 -5.29
N TRP A 78 0.57 3.09 -4.55
CA TRP A 78 0.17 3.36 -3.17
C TRP A 78 -1.26 3.90 -3.07
N ARG A 79 -1.65 4.85 -3.93
CA ARG A 79 -3.01 5.41 -3.91
C ARG A 79 -4.07 4.35 -4.19
N GLU A 80 -3.86 3.52 -5.21
CA GLU A 80 -4.78 2.43 -5.54
C GLU A 80 -4.91 1.41 -4.39
N VAL A 81 -3.79 1.06 -3.75
CA VAL A 81 -3.78 0.18 -2.57
C VAL A 81 -4.48 0.84 -1.38
N GLU A 82 -4.29 2.14 -1.16
CA GLU A 82 -4.89 2.89 -0.07
C GLU A 82 -6.40 3.05 -0.23
N GLU A 83 -6.88 3.32 -1.44
CA GLU A 83 -8.31 3.32 -1.77
C GLU A 83 -8.92 1.92 -1.59
N ALA A 84 -8.27 0.87 -2.10
CA ALA A 84 -8.73 -0.50 -1.93
C ALA A 84 -8.82 -0.91 -0.45
N VAL A 85 -7.75 -0.64 0.32
CA VAL A 85 -7.71 -0.87 1.78
C VAL A 85 -8.79 -0.08 2.50
N GLY A 86 -9.06 1.16 2.09
CA GLY A 86 -10.15 1.98 2.62
C GLY A 86 -11.52 1.34 2.43
N VAL A 87 -11.81 0.87 1.22
CA VAL A 87 -13.06 0.15 0.90
C VAL A 87 -13.18 -1.14 1.73
N TYR A 88 -12.10 -1.91 1.88
CA TYR A 88 -12.12 -3.13 2.70
C TYR A 88 -12.33 -2.84 4.19
N ARG A 89 -11.81 -1.73 4.72
CA ARG A 89 -12.07 -1.32 6.12
C ARG A 89 -13.54 -0.94 6.33
N ALA A 90 -14.12 -0.17 5.41
CA ALA A 90 -15.55 0.17 5.47
C ALA A 90 -16.42 -1.09 5.42
N ARG A 91 -16.10 -2.03 4.52
CA ARG A 91 -16.82 -3.30 4.39
C ARG A 91 -16.67 -4.21 5.62
N ARG A 92 -15.52 -4.19 6.30
CA ARG A 92 -15.31 -4.89 7.58
C ARG A 92 -16.21 -4.29 8.67
N ALA A 93 -16.32 -2.97 8.76
CA ALA A 93 -17.19 -2.30 9.73
C ALA A 93 -18.67 -2.62 9.50
N GLU A 94 -19.13 -2.62 8.24
CA GLU A 94 -20.50 -3.04 7.89
C GLU A 94 -20.78 -4.49 8.28
N LEU A 95 -19.86 -5.41 7.97
CA LEU A 95 -20.01 -6.81 8.31
C LEU A 95 -20.01 -7.05 9.83
N GLN A 96 -19.20 -6.30 10.60
CA GLN A 96 -19.23 -6.36 12.06
C GLN A 96 -20.55 -5.82 12.63
N ALA A 97 -21.07 -4.71 12.09
CA ALA A 97 -22.35 -4.17 12.52
C ALA A 97 -23.51 -5.15 12.26
N LEU A 98 -23.52 -5.80 11.10
CA LEU A 98 -24.49 -6.85 10.77
C LEU A 98 -24.38 -8.07 11.70
N LEU A 99 -23.16 -8.46 12.06
CA LEU A 99 -22.91 -9.58 12.98
C LEU A 99 -23.42 -9.27 14.39
N VAL A 100 -23.23 -8.03 14.86
CA VAL A 100 -23.73 -7.56 16.16
C VAL A 100 -25.25 -7.45 16.14
N ALA A 101 -25.84 -6.90 15.08
CA ALA A 101 -27.30 -6.82 14.91
C ALA A 101 -27.95 -8.21 14.91
N ALA A 102 -27.40 -9.14 14.11
CA ALA A 102 -27.89 -10.52 14.08
C ALA A 102 -27.78 -11.22 15.45
N LYS A 103 -26.69 -10.96 16.20
CA LYS A 103 -26.56 -11.48 17.58
C LYS A 103 -27.54 -10.85 18.57
N MET A 104 -27.85 -9.57 18.42
CA MET A 104 -28.85 -8.89 19.26
C MET A 104 -30.27 -9.41 18.99
N ASP A 105 -30.61 -9.70 17.73
CA ASP A 105 -31.89 -10.31 17.37
C ASP A 105 -32.01 -11.75 17.88
N GLU A 106 -30.95 -12.56 17.81
CA GLU A 106 -30.92 -13.90 18.42
C GLU A 106 -31.12 -13.84 19.96
N MET A 107 -30.61 -12.79 20.64
CA MET A 107 -30.85 -12.61 22.09
C MET A 107 -32.29 -12.21 22.40
N LYS A 108 -32.94 -11.40 21.55
CA LYS A 108 -34.35 -11.00 21.75
C LYS A 108 -35.37 -12.10 21.46
N GLN A 109 -35.01 -13.11 20.67
CA GLN A 109 -35.88 -14.26 20.38
C GLN A 109 -35.68 -15.43 21.36
N GLY A 110 -34.68 -15.35 22.23
CA GLY A 110 -34.38 -16.36 23.25
C GLY A 110 -34.93 -16.06 24.65
N GLU A 111 -35.56 -14.90 24.84
CA GLU A 111 -36.42 -14.55 26.01
C GLU A 111 -37.88 -14.82 25.68
#